data_AF-A0AB39S7M0-F1
#
_entry.id   AF-A0AB39S7M0-F1
#
_cell.length_a   1.000
_cell.length_b   1.000
_cell.length_c   1.000
_cell.angle_alpha   90.00
_cell.angle_beta   90.00
_cell.angle_gamma   90.00
#
_symmetry.space_group_name_H-M   'P 1'
#
loop_
_entity.id
_entity.type
_entity.pdbx_description
1 polymer ?
#
loop_
_entity_poly.entity_id
_entity_poly.type
_entity_poly.pdbx_seq_one_letter_code
_entity_poly.pdbx_strand_id
1 'polypeptide(L)'
;MSAWDESSWVDYDAEVLNVFAGGGTAWIEYRYTIWYVGWRRIRTDSSEATTGVLGIATSAKQSGTTVRVRVTDGGGPDGLAEITAIQTK
;
A
#
# COMPACT_ATOMS: atom_id res chain seq x y z
N MET A 1 -13.00 -9.78 -16.29
CA MET A 1 -13.04 -8.66 -15.34
C MET A 1 -13.00 -9.27 -13.96
N SER A 2 -11.88 -9.10 -13.23
CA SER A 2 -11.70 -9.72 -11.92
C SER A 2 -12.68 -9.10 -10.91
N ALA A 3 -13.24 -9.95 -10.07
CA ALA A 3 -14.36 -9.68 -9.16
C ALA A 3 -13.94 -8.87 -7.92
N TRP A 4 -13.28 -7.73 -8.12
CA TRP A 4 -13.03 -6.77 -7.06
C TRP A 4 -13.95 -5.58 -7.29
N ASP A 5 -14.87 -5.38 -6.36
CA ASP A 5 -15.83 -4.29 -6.41
C ASP A 5 -15.07 -2.95 -6.40
N GLU A 6 -15.14 -2.21 -7.51
CA GLU A 6 -14.43 -0.94 -7.64
C GLU A 6 -14.90 0.11 -6.61
N SER A 7 -16.08 -0.12 -6.00
CA SER A 7 -16.62 0.68 -4.89
C SER A 7 -15.84 0.55 -3.58
N SER A 8 -14.93 -0.42 -3.47
CA SER A 8 -14.16 -0.71 -2.26
C SER A 8 -12.72 -0.17 -2.31
N TRP A 9 -12.38 0.72 -3.25
CA TRP A 9 -11.03 1.28 -3.34
C TRP A 9 -10.98 2.71 -2.83
N VAL A 10 -10.02 2.98 -1.96
CA VAL A 10 -9.74 4.33 -1.49
C VAL A 10 -8.35 4.74 -1.94
N ASP A 11 -8.28 5.88 -2.62
CA ASP A 11 -7.03 6.55 -2.95
C ASP A 11 -6.80 7.69 -1.94
N TYR A 12 -5.61 7.75 -1.35
CA TYR A 12 -5.21 8.91 -0.54
C TYR A 12 -3.71 9.19 -0.63
N ASP A 13 -3.36 10.44 -0.30
CA ASP A 13 -1.98 10.88 -0.16
C ASP A 13 -1.46 10.45 1.22
N ALA A 14 -0.31 9.78 1.24
CA ALA A 14 0.33 9.30 2.45
C ALA A 14 1.85 9.48 2.42
N GLU A 15 2.44 9.56 3.60
CA GLU A 15 3.89 9.51 3.81
C GLU A 15 4.28 8.13 4.29
N VAL A 16 5.29 7.52 3.68
CA VAL A 16 5.79 6.20 4.06
C VAL A 16 6.73 6.34 5.26
N LEU A 17 6.35 5.73 6.39
CA LEU A 17 7.16 5.73 7.61
C LEU A 17 8.11 4.53 7.64
N ASN A 18 7.60 3.33 7.33
CA ASN A 18 8.38 2.10 7.32
C ASN A 18 7.94 1.13 6.23
N VAL A 19 8.88 0.31 5.78
CA VAL A 19 8.68 -0.75 4.78
C VAL A 19 9.26 -2.04 5.35
N PHE A 20 8.44 -3.08 5.42
CA PHE A 20 8.82 -4.39 5.94
C PHE A 20 8.62 -5.45 4.85
N ALA A 21 9.65 -6.23 4.55
CA ALA A 21 9.57 -7.34 3.62
C ALA A 21 10.31 -8.54 4.19
N GLY A 22 9.62 -9.67 4.37
CA GLY A 22 10.22 -10.89 4.92
C GLY A 22 9.22 -12.02 5.13
N GLY A 23 9.70 -13.27 5.17
CA GLY A 23 8.87 -14.43 5.53
C GLY A 23 7.65 -14.68 4.63
N GLY A 24 7.72 -14.29 3.35
CA GLY A 24 6.63 -14.45 2.39
C GLY A 24 5.56 -13.36 2.41
N THR A 25 5.74 -12.30 3.22
CA THR A 25 4.81 -11.17 3.27
C THR A 25 5.54 -9.83 3.29
N ALA A 26 4.88 -8.78 2.79
CA ALA A 26 5.35 -7.41 2.87
C ALA A 26 4.28 -6.47 3.43
N TRP A 27 4.71 -5.47 4.22
CA TRP A 27 3.87 -4.48 4.89
C TRP A 27 4.46 -3.08 4.73
N ILE A 28 3.59 -2.09 4.66
CA ILE A 28 3.97 -0.66 4.66
C ILE A 28 3.24 0.02 5.81
N GLU A 29 4.01 0.74 6.62
CA GLU A 29 3.49 1.71 7.58
C GLU A 29 3.50 3.09 6.92
N TYR A 30 2.37 3.78 7.01
CA TYR A 30 2.23 5.09 6.41
C TYR A 30 1.34 6.01 7.27
N ARG A 31 1.55 7.31 7.11
CA ARG A 31 0.75 8.39 7.73
C ARG A 31 -0.03 9.10 6.63
N TYR A 32 -1.36 9.17 6.77
CA TYR A 32 -2.22 9.82 5.78
C TYR A 32 -2.87 11.10 6.34
N THR A 33 -3.47 11.90 5.46
CA THR A 33 -3.76 13.34 5.63
C THR A 33 -4.65 13.71 6.84
N ILE A 34 -5.37 12.75 7.43
CA ILE A 34 -6.17 12.93 8.64
C ILE A 34 -5.42 12.58 9.94
N TRP A 35 -4.09 12.61 9.94
CA TRP A 35 -3.21 12.37 11.10
C TRP A 35 -3.29 10.95 11.71
N TYR A 36 -3.91 10.01 11.02
CA TYR A 36 -3.90 8.62 11.43
C TYR A 36 -2.71 7.89 10.84
N VAL A 37 -2.05 7.08 11.68
CA VAL A 37 -1.02 6.13 11.25
C VAL A 37 -1.72 4.81 10.94
N GLY A 38 -1.47 4.29 9.74
CA GLY A 38 -2.03 3.03 9.26
C GLY A 38 -0.94 2.03 8.90
N TRP A 39 -1.28 0.76 9.03
CA TRP A 39 -0.44 -0.36 8.60
C TRP A 39 -1.23 -1.20 7.62
N ARG A 40 -0.66 -1.49 6.45
CA ARG A 40 -1.32 -2.33 5.45
C ARG A 40 -0.35 -3.33 4.84
N ARG A 41 -0.88 -4.51 4.59
CA ARG A 41 -0.18 -5.57 3.85
C ARG A 41 -0.16 -5.20 2.38
N ILE A 42 0.95 -5.48 1.70
CA ILE A 42 1.00 -5.40 0.25
C ILE A 42 0.36 -6.66 -0.31
N ARG A 43 -0.65 -6.49 -1.18
CA ARG A 43 -1.19 -7.56 -2.00
C ARG A 43 -1.13 -7.14 -3.45
N THR A 44 -0.39 -7.89 -4.23
CA THR A 44 -0.39 -7.75 -5.68
C THR A 44 -0.49 -9.12 -6.32
N ASP A 45 -0.97 -9.18 -7.56
CA ASP A 45 -1.19 -10.44 -8.26
C ASP A 45 0.11 -11.08 -8.79
N SER A 46 1.25 -10.36 -8.71
CA SER A 46 2.55 -10.86 -9.16
C SER A 46 3.72 -10.40 -8.27
N SER A 47 4.78 -11.20 -8.24
CA SER A 47 6.03 -10.86 -7.52
C SER A 47 6.70 -9.60 -8.06
N GLU A 48 6.56 -9.35 -9.36
CA GLU A 48 7.08 -8.14 -10.04
C GLU A 48 6.32 -6.90 -9.57
N ALA A 49 4.99 -6.97 -9.48
CA ALA A 49 4.17 -5.88 -8.94
C ALA A 49 4.50 -5.62 -7.46
N THR A 50 4.70 -6.67 -6.66
CA THR A 50 5.13 -6.52 -5.26
C THR A 50 6.47 -5.80 -5.19
N THR A 51 7.43 -6.16 -6.03
CA THR A 51 8.75 -5.53 -6.09
C THR A 51 8.66 -4.07 -6.52
N GLY A 52 7.80 -3.74 -7.49
CA GLY A 52 7.53 -2.37 -7.92
C GLY A 52 6.96 -1.51 -6.79
N VAL A 53 5.93 -2.01 -6.09
CA VAL A 53 5.32 -1.33 -4.93
C VAL A 53 6.36 -1.09 -3.83
N LEU A 54 7.15 -2.11 -3.49
CA LEU A 54 8.22 -2.01 -2.51
C LEU A 54 9.30 -1.00 -2.90
N GLY A 55 9.71 -0.99 -4.18
CA GLY A 55 10.70 -0.05 -4.70
C GLY A 55 10.24 1.40 -4.56
N ILE A 56 9.00 1.69 -4.97
CA ILE A 56 8.39 3.01 -4.84
C ILE A 56 8.27 3.41 -3.36
N ALA A 57 7.75 2.53 -2.51
CA ALA A 57 7.59 2.80 -1.08
C ALA A 57 8.95 3.08 -0.40
N THR A 58 9.99 2.32 -0.76
CA THR A 58 11.35 2.50 -0.23
C THR A 58 11.95 3.83 -0.67
N SER A 59 11.79 4.18 -1.96
CA SER A 59 12.26 5.46 -2.50
C SER A 59 11.53 6.65 -1.87
N ALA A 60 10.21 6.55 -1.69
CA ALA A 60 9.40 7.56 -1.02
C ALA A 60 9.84 7.77 0.43
N LYS A 61 10.07 6.68 1.18
CA LYS A 61 10.61 6.74 2.56
C LYS A 61 11.97 7.44 2.62
N GLN A 62 12.87 7.14 1.69
CA GLN A 62 14.21 7.74 1.68
C GLN A 62 14.19 9.23 1.33
N SER A 63 13.27 9.64 0.46
CA SER A 63 13.16 11.03 -0.01
C SER A 63 12.23 11.89 0.83
N GLY A 64 11.40 11.29 1.70
CA GLY A 64 10.33 11.99 2.41
C GLY A 64 9.19 12.45 1.49
N THR A 65 9.07 11.85 0.30
CA THR A 65 8.07 12.25 -0.70
C THR A 65 6.72 11.63 -0.38
N THR A 66 5.65 12.40 -0.59
CA THR A 66 4.28 11.89 -0.47
C THR A 66 3.96 10.96 -1.64
N VAL A 67 3.31 9.85 -1.33
CA VAL A 67 2.84 8.87 -2.31
C VAL A 67 1.33 8.87 -2.37
N ARG A 68 0.79 8.57 -3.55
CA ARG A 68 -0.61 8.22 -3.70
C ARG A 68 -0.74 6.71 -3.53
N VAL A 69 -1.49 6.29 -2.52
CA VAL A 69 -1.71 4.89 -2.18
C VAL A 69 -3.14 4.51 -2.54
N ARG A 70 -3.29 3.36 -3.20
CA ARG A 70 -4.58 2.72 -3.44
C ARG A 70 -4.72 1.51 -2.52
N VAL A 71 -5.77 1.52 -1.68
CA VAL A 71 -6.06 0.43 -0.74
C VAL A 71 -7.48 -0.08 -0.87
N THR A 72 -7.72 -1.31 -0.41
CA THR A 72 -9.07 -1.83 -0.17
C THR A 72 -9.69 -1.19 1.08
N ASP A 73 -11.00 -0.91 1.04
CA ASP A 73 -11.77 -0.22 2.09
C ASP A 73 -12.19 -1.18 3.21
N GLY A 74 -12.58 -2.42 2.88
CA GLY A 74 -13.34 -3.26 3.83
C GLY A 74 -13.01 -4.75 3.96
N GLY A 75 -12.04 -5.30 3.24
CA GLY A 75 -11.75 -6.74 3.39
C GLY A 75 -11.03 -7.35 2.20
N GLY A 76 -9.72 -7.22 2.19
CA GLY A 76 -8.90 -8.22 1.53
C GLY A 76 -9.04 -9.57 2.23
N PRO A 77 -8.55 -10.66 1.63
CA PRO A 77 -8.49 -11.97 2.27
C PRO A 77 -7.92 -11.92 3.68
N ASP A 78 -8.49 -12.74 4.55
CA ASP A 78 -8.25 -12.75 5.99
C ASP A 78 -8.82 -11.53 6.75
N GLY A 79 -9.69 -10.73 6.12
CA GLY A 79 -10.35 -9.58 6.76
C GLY A 79 -9.42 -8.38 6.97
N LEU A 80 -8.31 -8.35 6.25
CA LEU A 80 -7.31 -7.29 6.32
C LEU A 80 -7.45 -6.38 5.11
N ALA A 81 -7.31 -5.07 5.28
CA ALA A 81 -7.20 -4.19 4.11
C ALA A 81 -5.74 -4.11 3.63
N GLU A 82 -5.58 -3.94 2.31
CA GLU A 82 -4.35 -4.23 1.59
C GLU A 82 -4.01 -3.13 0.59
N ILE A 83 -2.72 -2.90 0.36
CA ILE A 83 -2.20 -2.00 -0.68
C ILE A 83 -2.07 -2.80 -1.98
N THR A 84 -2.69 -2.29 -3.04
CA THR A 84 -2.62 -2.89 -4.38
C THR A 84 -1.78 -2.10 -5.36
N ALA A 85 -1.67 -0.78 -5.15
CA ALA A 85 -0.80 0.07 -5.94
C ALA A 85 -0.31 1.27 -5.13
N ILE A 86 0.88 1.73 -5.47
CA ILE A 86 1.51 2.95 -4.94
C ILE A 86 2.21 3.67 -6.08
N GLN A 87 2.18 4.99 -6.07
CA GLN A 87 2.94 5.81 -7.00
C GLN A 87 3.41 7.09 -6.31
N THR A 88 4.60 7.56 -6.69
CA THR A 88 5.05 8.91 -6.31
C THR A 88 4.15 9.95 -6.97
N LYS A 89 3.93 11.06 -6.26
CA LYS A 89 3.25 12.22 -6.82
C LYS A 89 4.14 12.99 -7.79
#